data_AF-A0A941A0L8-F1
#
_entry.id   AF-A0A941A0L8-F1
#
_cell.length_a   1.000
_cell.length_b   1.000
_cell.length_c   1.000
_cell.angle_alpha   90.00
_cell.angle_beta   90.00
_cell.angle_gamma   90.00
#
_symmetry.space_group_name_H-M   'P 1'
#
loop_
_entity.id
_entity.type
_entity.pdbx_description
1 polymer ?
#
loop_
_entity_poly.entity_id
_entity_poly.type
_entity_poly.pdbx_seq_one_letter_code
_entity_poly.pdbx_strand_id
1 'polypeptide(L)'
;MDILKGHVARDHVHLFGSSPPQVTTSRLVQRLKGRTSHHLLAEFAHLRRAFWGRHLWARGDFCCSSGNVTDEVITAYIESQAHDEDVDFRVEGEAAQEGGSPKPSA
;
A
#
# COMPACT_ATOMS: atom_id res chain seq x y z
N MET A 1 -9.01 9.46 -10.93
CA MET A 1 -8.38 9.48 -9.60
C MET A 1 -6.93 9.34 -9.89
N ASP A 2 -6.16 10.29 -9.40
CA ASP A 2 -4.72 10.34 -9.60
C ASP A 2 -4.08 10.11 -8.24
N ILE A 3 -3.17 9.15 -8.16
CA ILE A 3 -2.41 8.87 -6.94
C ILE A 3 -1.19 9.79 -6.98
N LEU A 4 -1.07 10.67 -5.99
CA LEU A 4 0.04 11.60 -5.84
C LEU A 4 1.16 10.95 -5.03
N LYS A 5 0.80 10.17 -4.02
CA LYS A 5 1.75 9.42 -3.19
C LYS A 5 1.10 8.21 -2.53
N GLY A 6 1.89 7.20 -2.20
CA GLY A 6 1.42 6.05 -1.42
C GLY A 6 2.53 5.40 -0.61
N HIS A 7 2.14 4.75 0.48
CA HIS A 7 3.03 3.97 1.34
C HIS A 7 2.33 2.69 1.77
N VAL A 8 2.98 1.54 1.57
CA VAL A 8 2.47 0.22 2.00
C VAL A 8 3.25 -0.20 3.23
N ALA A 9 2.59 -0.16 4.39
CA ALA A 9 3.11 -0.73 5.61
C ALA A 9 2.73 -2.21 5.70
N ARG A 10 3.34 -2.92 6.66
CA ARG A 10 3.09 -4.35 6.92
C ARG A 10 1.60 -4.72 7.09
N ASP A 11 0.78 -3.85 7.68
CA ASP A 11 -0.62 -4.13 8.01
C ASP A 11 -1.63 -3.09 7.49
N HIS A 12 -1.18 -2.01 6.85
CA HIS A 12 -2.04 -0.96 6.30
C HIS A 12 -1.40 -0.22 5.13
N VAL A 13 -2.20 0.52 4.38
CA VAL A 13 -1.75 1.30 3.22
C VAL A 13 -2.22 2.74 3.35
N HIS A 14 -1.31 3.70 3.19
CA HIS A 14 -1.61 5.12 3.06
C HIS A 14 -1.62 5.51 1.58
N LEU A 15 -2.62 6.28 1.18
CA LEU A 15 -2.71 6.83 -0.17
C LEU A 15 -3.08 8.31 -0.09
N PHE A 16 -2.32 9.12 -0.80
CA PHE A 16 -2.61 10.52 -1.05
C PHE A 16 -2.87 10.70 -2.53
N GLY A 17 -4.00 11.31 -2.87
CA GLY A 17 -4.43 11.40 -4.26
C GLY A 17 -5.57 12.37 -4.46
N SER A 18 -5.76 12.75 -5.72
CA SER A 18 -6.84 13.60 -6.16
C SER A 18 -7.96 12.77 -6.78
N SER A 19 -9.21 13.09 -6.42
CA SER A 19 -10.39 12.47 -7.01
C SER A 19 -11.40 13.53 -7.44
N PRO A 20 -12.11 13.34 -8.57
CA PRO A 20 -13.18 14.24 -8.96
C PRO A 20 -14.23 14.35 -7.84
N PRO A 21 -14.77 15.55 -7.56
CA PRO A 21 -15.70 15.77 -6.45
C PRO A 21 -17.02 15.00 -6.60
N GLN A 22 -17.37 14.55 -7.80
CA GLN A 22 -18.54 13.70 -8.05
C GLN A 22 -18.37 12.26 -7.54
N VAL A 23 -17.13 11.85 -7.24
CA VAL A 23 -16.82 10.52 -6.71
C VAL A 23 -16.75 10.61 -5.20
N THR A 24 -17.61 9.86 -4.51
CA THR A 24 -17.57 9.79 -3.05
C THR A 24 -16.35 9.00 -2.59
N THR A 25 -15.72 9.43 -1.50
CA THR A 25 -14.61 8.72 -0.86
C THR A 25 -14.94 7.26 -0.57
N SER A 26 -16.13 6.99 -0.04
CA SER A 26 -16.58 5.62 0.27
C SER A 26 -16.59 4.72 -0.97
N ARG A 27 -17.03 5.23 -2.12
CA ARG A 27 -17.06 4.47 -3.38
C ARG A 27 -15.68 4.27 -3.95
N LEU A 28 -14.78 5.24 -3.78
CA LEU A 28 -13.38 5.15 -4.16
C LEU A 28 -12.67 4.05 -3.36
N VAL A 29 -12.77 4.08 -2.02
CA VAL A 29 -12.15 3.09 -1.15
C VAL A 29 -12.77 1.70 -1.35
N GLN A 30 -14.09 1.60 -1.52
CA GLN A 30 -14.76 0.33 -1.84
C GLN A 30 -14.18 -0.31 -3.12
N ARG A 31 -14.03 0.49 -4.18
CA ARG A 31 -13.46 0.02 -5.45
C ARG A 31 -12.01 -0.40 -5.28
N LEU A 32 -11.21 0.42 -4.59
CA LEU A 32 -9.80 0.15 -4.34
C LEU A 32 -9.61 -1.14 -3.56
N LYS A 33 -10.23 -1.26 -2.38
CA LYS A 33 -10.17 -2.46 -1.54
C LYS A 33 -10.70 -3.70 -2.25
N GLY A 34 -11.81 -3.57 -2.98
CA GLY A 34 -12.40 -4.68 -3.72
C GLY A 34 -11.50 -5.19 -4.84
N ARG A 35 -10.95 -4.28 -5.65
CA ARG A 35 -10.10 -4.63 -6.79
C ARG A 35 -8.75 -5.20 -6.35
N THR A 36 -8.13 -4.59 -5.35
CA THR A 36 -6.86 -5.08 -4.78
C THR A 36 -7.04 -6.43 -4.09
N SER A 37 -8.10 -6.62 -3.29
CA SER A 37 -8.41 -7.93 -2.69
C SER A 37 -8.60 -9.01 -3.75
N HIS A 38 -9.33 -8.71 -4.83
CA HIS A 38 -9.51 -9.67 -5.91
C HIS A 38 -8.18 -10.07 -6.58
N HIS A 39 -7.35 -9.09 -6.94
CA HIS A 39 -6.07 -9.34 -7.60
C HIS A 39 -5.07 -10.07 -6.69
N LEU A 40 -4.87 -9.58 -5.47
CA LEU A 40 -3.91 -10.17 -4.52
C LEU A 40 -4.29 -11.60 -4.12
N LEU A 41 -5.58 -11.90 -3.93
CA LEU A 41 -6.02 -13.26 -3.61
C LEU A 41 -5.99 -14.21 -4.82
N ALA A 42 -6.05 -13.68 -6.05
CA ALA A 42 -5.91 -14.46 -7.27
C ALA A 42 -4.44 -14.82 -7.53
N GLU A 43 -3.53 -13.88 -7.30
CA GLU A 43 -2.10 -14.02 -7.55
C GLU A 43 -1.40 -14.81 -6.44
N PHE A 44 -1.67 -14.50 -5.17
CA PHE A 44 -0.95 -15.06 -4.04
C PHE A 44 -1.74 -16.15 -3.33
N ALA A 45 -1.44 -17.41 -3.65
CA ALA A 45 -2.11 -18.57 -3.06
C ALA A 45 -1.97 -18.64 -1.52
N HIS A 46 -0.88 -18.10 -0.95
CA HIS A 46 -0.69 -18.04 0.50
C HIS A 46 -1.66 -17.05 1.16
N LEU A 47 -1.91 -15.89 0.56
CA LEU A 47 -2.92 -14.92 1.03
C LEU A 47 -4.32 -15.51 0.95
N ARG A 48 -4.65 -16.23 -0.13
CA ARG A 48 -5.96 -16.89 -0.28
C ARG A 48 -6.24 -17.93 0.81
N ARG A 49 -5.21 -18.62 1.30
CA ARG A 49 -5.33 -19.57 2.42
C ARG A 49 -5.47 -18.84 3.76
N ALA A 50 -4.72 -17.77 3.98
CA ALA A 50 -4.78 -17.00 5.22
C ALA A 50 -6.10 -16.22 5.38
N PHE A 51 -6.57 -15.57 4.30
CA PHE A 51 -7.78 -14.75 4.27
C PHE A 51 -8.95 -15.51 3.63
N TRP A 52 -9.32 -16.63 4.25
CA TRP A 52 -10.49 -17.41 3.83
C TRP A 52 -11.75 -16.52 3.87
N GLY A 53 -12.65 -16.67 2.88
CA GLY A 53 -13.80 -15.77 2.73
C GLY A 53 -13.52 -14.44 2.02
N ARG A 54 -12.30 -14.21 1.52
CA ARG A 54 -11.90 -13.04 0.71
C ARG A 54 -11.91 -11.70 1.49
N HIS A 55 -11.75 -11.77 2.81
CA HIS A 55 -11.66 -10.62 3.70
C HIS A 55 -10.21 -10.17 3.90
N LEU A 56 -9.58 -9.63 2.85
CA LEU A 56 -8.21 -9.11 2.93
C LEU A 56 -8.11 -7.80 3.73
N TRP A 57 -9.08 -6.90 3.55
CA TRP A 57 -9.08 -5.58 4.18
C TRP A 57 -10.04 -5.51 5.36
N ALA A 58 -9.68 -4.71 6.36
CA ALA A 58 -10.61 -4.32 7.43
C ALA A 58 -11.84 -3.60 6.87
N ARG A 59 -12.98 -3.66 7.58
CA ARG A 59 -14.23 -3.01 7.16
C ARG A 59 -14.13 -1.48 7.12
N GLY A 60 -13.39 -0.89 8.08
CA GLY A 60 -13.23 0.55 8.19
C GLY A 60 -12.14 1.11 7.28
N ASP A 61 -12.25 2.38 6.96
CA ASP A 61 -11.20 3.19 6.36
C ASP A 61 -11.05 4.50 7.14
N PHE A 62 -9.94 5.20 6.89
CA PHE A 62 -9.71 6.54 7.38
C PHE A 62 -9.48 7.44 6.18
N CYS A 63 -10.20 8.56 6.12
CA CYS A 63 -10.02 9.58 5.11
C CYS A 63 -10.12 10.96 5.76
N CYS A 64 -9.15 11.81 5.44
CA CYS A 64 -9.19 13.22 5.76
C CYS A 64 -8.92 14.04 4.48
N SER A 65 -9.51 15.22 4.39
CA SER A 65 -9.11 16.19 3.37
C SER A 65 -7.79 16.84 3.81
N SER A 66 -6.93 17.17 2.84
CA SER A 66 -5.70 17.92 3.11
C SER A 66 -5.99 19.34 3.62
N GLY A 67 -7.10 19.97 3.21
CA GLY A 67 -7.40 21.35 3.59
C GLY A 67 -6.29 22.31 3.12
N ASN A 68 -6.04 23.39 3.87
CA ASN A 68 -4.94 24.34 3.61
C ASN A 68 -3.58 23.82 4.10
N VAL A 69 -3.50 22.54 4.50
CA VAL A 69 -2.23 21.87 4.76
C VAL A 69 -1.66 21.53 3.40
N THR A 70 -0.51 22.11 3.10
CA THR A 70 0.08 22.03 1.77
C THR A 70 0.48 20.59 1.44
N ASP A 71 0.50 20.27 0.16
CA ASP A 71 0.88 18.95 -0.34
C ASP A 71 2.24 18.51 0.23
N GLU A 72 3.15 19.45 0.52
CA GLU A 72 4.45 19.16 1.13
C GLU A 72 4.33 18.55 2.54
N VAL A 73 3.40 19.03 3.38
CA VAL A 73 3.26 18.55 4.76
C VAL A 73 2.70 17.12 4.80
N ILE A 74 1.78 16.79 3.90
CA ILE A 74 1.21 15.43 3.82
C ILE A 74 2.20 14.48 3.16
N THR A 75 2.94 14.97 2.17
CA THR A 75 4.05 14.27 1.54
C THR A 75 5.12 13.92 2.57
N ALA A 76 5.48 14.87 3.44
CA ALA A 76 6.41 14.69 4.55
C ALA A 76 5.86 13.78 5.65
N TYR A 77 4.56 13.85 5.96
CA TYR A 77 3.93 12.92 6.89
C TYR A 77 4.02 11.48 6.39
N ILE A 78 3.66 11.23 5.13
CA ILE A 78 3.76 9.90 4.50
C ILE A 78 5.21 9.42 4.46
N GLU A 79 6.17 10.32 4.17
CA GLU A 79 7.60 10.01 4.27
C GLU A 79 8.02 9.66 5.69
N SER A 80 7.56 10.37 6.71
CA SER A 80 7.87 10.06 8.11
C SER A 80 7.23 8.77 8.60
N GLN A 81 6.21 8.24 7.90
CA GLN A 81 5.67 6.91 8.15
C GLN A 81 6.53 5.81 7.51
N ALA A 82 7.45 6.15 6.60
CA ALA A 82 8.49 5.25 6.15
C ALA A 82 9.63 5.30 7.17
N HIS A 83 9.81 4.22 7.93
CA HIS A 83 10.99 4.07 8.76
C HIS A 83 12.16 3.69 7.83
N ASP A 84 13.10 4.63 7.66
CA ASP A 84 14.32 4.59 6.84
C ASP A 84 14.14 4.40 5.31
N GLU A 85 14.43 5.51 4.61
CA GLU A 85 14.91 5.67 3.23
C GLU A 85 14.31 4.76 2.13
N ASP A 86 13.37 5.29 1.32
CA ASP A 86 13.55 5.50 -0.14
C ASP A 86 12.25 5.61 -0.97
N VAL A 87 12.40 6.35 -2.07
CA VAL A 87 11.42 6.98 -2.97
C VAL A 87 10.55 6.02 -3.82
N ASP A 88 9.26 6.34 -3.91
CA ASP A 88 8.29 5.93 -4.92
C ASP A 88 7.65 4.52 -4.85
N PHE A 89 7.10 4.16 -3.68
CA PHE A 89 6.23 2.99 -3.46
C PHE A 89 7.00 1.68 -3.17
N ARG A 90 7.10 1.35 -1.87
CA ARG A 90 7.77 0.15 -1.36
C ARG A 90 6.76 -0.87 -0.84
N VAL A 91 7.00 -2.17 -1.08
CA VAL A 91 6.28 -3.31 -0.46
C VAL A 91 7.23 -3.95 0.56
N GLU A 92 6.84 -3.99 1.84
CA GLU A 92 7.66 -4.67 2.87
C GLU A 92 7.41 -6.19 2.88
N GLY A 93 8.45 -7.00 2.65
CA GLY A 93 8.41 -8.45 2.90
C GLY A 93 9.06 -9.39 1.87
N GLU A 94 9.80 -8.91 0.87
CA GLU A 94 10.51 -9.80 -0.07
C GLU A 94 11.93 -10.11 0.45
N ALA A 95 12.11 -11.32 0.97
CA ALA A 95 13.44 -11.83 1.36
C ALA A 95 14.30 -11.98 0.09
N ALA A 96 15.35 -11.18 0.00
CA ALA A 96 16.42 -11.39 -0.98
C ALA A 96 17.04 -12.78 -0.75
N GLN A 97 16.89 -13.67 -1.72
CA GLN A 97 17.72 -14.87 -1.83
C GLN A 97 19.15 -14.38 -2.13
N GLU A 98 20.00 -14.34 -1.11
CA GLU A 98 21.41 -13.99 -1.24
C GLU A 98 22.10 -14.91 -2.27
N GLY A 99 22.84 -14.26 -3.17
CA GLY A 99 23.68 -14.91 -4.16
C GLY A 99 24.73 -15.81 -3.52
N GLY A 100 25.00 -16.93 -4.19
CA GLY A 100 26.00 -17.90 -3.78
C GLY A 100 27.40 -17.28 -3.66
N SER A 101 28.02 -17.50 -2.49
CA SER A 101 29.45 -17.26 -2.29
C SER A 101 30.29 -18.31 -3.04
N PRO A 102 31.45 -17.96 -3.63
CA PRO A 102 32.33 -18.93 -4.27
C PRO A 102 33.05 -19.78 -3.22
N LYS A 103 33.09 -21.10 -3.44
CA LYS A 103 33.89 -22.04 -2.65
C LYS A 103 35.40 -21.74 -2.77
N PRO A 104 36.19 -21.83 -1.70
CA PRO A 104 37.64 -21.83 -1.81
C PRO A 104 38.14 -23.16 -2.40
N SER A 105 39.05 -23.08 -3.39
CA SER A 105 39.81 -24.23 -3.90
C SER A 105 40.85 -24.65 -2.87
N ALA A 106 40.91 -25.95 -2.61
CA ALA A 106 42.11 -26.61 -2.08
C ALA A 106 43.19 -26.70 -3.17
#